data_AF-A0A349WCZ7-F1
#
_entry.id   AF-A0A349WCZ7-F1
#
_cell.length_a   1.000
_cell.length_b   1.000
_cell.length_c   1.000
_cell.angle_alpha   90.00
_cell.angle_beta   90.00
_cell.angle_gamma   90.00
#
_symmetry.space_group_name_H-M   'P 1'
#
loop_
_entity.id
_entity.type
_entity.pdbx_description
1 polymer ?
#
loop_
_entity_poly.entity_id
_entity_poly.type
_entity_poly.pdbx_seq_one_letter_code
_entity_poly.pdbx_strand_id
1 'polypeptide(L)' 'DVRCGHILSVDDTGVLVACGEGALRLTMMQRSGGKRLAAADFLHGFDLHPGMVLGVPAAGAGG' A
#
# COMPACT_ATOMS: atom_id res chain seq x y z
N ASP A 1 14.04 11.02 -1.94
CA ASP A 1 13.12 11.41 -3.01
C ASP A 1 11.81 10.66 -2.84
N VAL A 2 10.67 11.33 -2.96
CA VAL A 2 9.34 10.72 -2.82
C VAL A 2 8.77 10.52 -4.21
N ARG A 3 8.55 9.26 -4.60
CA ARG A 3 8.03 8.88 -5.92
C ARG A 3 6.63 8.29 -5.81
N CYS A 4 5.90 8.31 -6.93
CA CYS A 4 4.60 7.62 -7.04
C CYS A 4 4.73 6.16 -6.56
N GLY A 5 3.79 5.74 -5.71
CA GLY A 5 3.78 4.42 -5.08
C GLY A 5 4.52 4.35 -3.74
N HIS A 6 5.29 5.36 -3.31
CA HIS A 6 5.91 5.36 -1.98
C HIS A 6 4.85 5.40 -0.88
N ILE A 7 4.97 4.48 0.08
CA ILE A 7 4.23 4.55 1.34
C ILE A 7 4.84 5.67 2.19
N LEU A 8 4.02 6.66 2.53
CA LEU A 8 4.38 7.83 3.32
C LEU A 8 4.09 7.61 4.81
N SER A 9 2.95 7.00 5.13
CA SER A 9 2.56 6.65 6.49
C SER A 9 1.70 5.40 6.51
N VAL A 10 1.74 4.69 7.65
CA VAL A 10 0.89 3.54 7.96
C VAL A 10 0.39 3.74 9.38
N ASP A 11 -0.93 3.79 9.53
CA ASP A 11 -1.61 4.01 10.81
C ASP A 11 -3.01 3.39 10.75
N ASP A 12 -3.73 3.40 11.88
CA ASP A 12 -5.08 2.80 12.00
C ASP A 12 -6.12 3.43 11.05
N THR A 13 -5.86 4.64 10.54
CA THR A 13 -6.73 5.32 9.58
C THR A 13 -6.44 4.90 8.13
N GLY A 14 -5.28 4.29 7.86
CA GLY A 14 -4.95 3.72 6.56
C GLY A 14 -3.48 3.79 6.16
N VAL A 15 -3.22 3.44 4.90
CA VAL A 15 -1.91 3.52 4.26
C VAL A 15 -1.88 4.74 3.34
N LEU A 16 -1.07 5.75 3.65
CA LEU A 16 -0.93 6.93 2.80
C LEU A 16 0.16 6.69 1.75
N VAL A 17 -0.19 6.84 0.47
CA VAL A 17 0.70 6.54 -0.65
C VAL A 17 0.85 7.78 -1.52
N ALA A 18 2.10 8.13 -1.86
CA ALA A 18 2.39 9.20 -2.81
C ALA A 18 1.86 8.86 -4.21
N CYS A 19 1.23 9.84 -4.85
CA CYS A 19 0.76 9.74 -6.24
C CYS A 19 1.62 10.61 -7.16
N GLY A 20 1.23 10.74 -8.44
CA GLY A 20 1.88 11.71 -9.35
C GLY A 20 1.75 13.15 -8.86
N GLU A 21 0.62 13.46 -8.22
CA GLU A 21 0.38 14.69 -7.48
C GLU A 21 -0.37 14.34 -6.18
N GLY A 22 0.04 14.93 -5.06
CA GLY A 22 -0.55 14.66 -3.75
C GLY A 22 -0.35 13.21 -3.28
N ALA A 23 -1.31 12.72 -2.48
CA ALA A 23 -1.29 11.39 -1.90
C ALA A 23 -2.70 10.81 -1.77
N LEU A 24 -2.79 9.47 -1.81
CA LEU A 24 -4.02 8.72 -1.60
C LEU A 24 -3.93 7.90 -0.32
N ARG A 25 -4.95 7.97 0.53
CA ARG A 25 -5.08 7.11 1.71
C ARG A 25 -5.92 5.89 1.38
N LEU A 26 -5.31 4.72 1.46
CA LEU A 26 -5.98 3.44 1.32
C LEU A 26 -6.61 3.05 2.66
N THR A 27 -7.94 3.06 2.72
CA THR A 27 -8.71 2.74 3.94
C THR A 27 -9.31 1.34 3.91
N MET A 28 -9.41 0.74 2.74
CA MET A 28 -9.91 -0.62 2.52
C MET A 28 -8.94 -1.40 1.63
N MET A 29 -8.60 -2.62 2.02
CA MET A 29 -7.55 -3.41 1.39
C MET A 29 -7.95 -4.88 1.28
N GLN A 30 -7.34 -5.60 0.34
CA GLN A 30 -7.63 -7.01 0.08
C GLN A 30 -6.37 -7.69 -0.45
N ARG A 31 -6.07 -8.91 0.03
CA ARG A 31 -5.07 -9.76 -0.63
C ARG A 31 -5.65 -10.37 -1.90
N SER A 32 -4.78 -10.78 -2.82
CA SER A 32 -5.20 -11.65 -3.93
C SER A 32 -6.02 -12.85 -3.41
N GLY A 33 -7.25 -13.00 -3.91
CA GLY A 33 -8.19 -14.05 -3.50
C GLY A 33 -8.78 -13.95 -2.09
N GLY A 34 -8.41 -12.96 -1.27
CA GLY A 34 -8.90 -12.81 0.11
C GLY A 34 -10.21 -12.02 0.20
N LYS A 35 -10.74 -11.83 1.41
CA LYS A 35 -11.83 -10.86 1.65
C LYS A 35 -11.31 -9.42 1.67
N ARG A 36 -12.19 -8.45 1.40
CA ARG A 36 -11.92 -7.03 1.65
C ARG A 36 -11.99 -6.74 3.14
N LEU A 37 -11.04 -5.96 3.62
CA LEU A 37 -10.84 -5.59 5.03
C LEU A 37 -10.65 -4.08 5.17
N ALA A 38 -10.93 -3.54 6.36
CA ALA A 38 -10.43 -2.22 6.72
C ALA A 38 -8.90 -2.24 6.80
N ALA A 39 -8.25 -1.09 6.63
CA ALA A 39 -6.79 -1.00 6.62
C ALA A 39 -6.19 -1.49 7.94
N ALA A 40 -6.73 -1.10 9.09
CA ALA A 40 -6.25 -1.59 10.40
C ALA A 40 -6.28 -3.13 10.49
N ASP A 41 -7.40 -3.75 10.11
CA ASP A 41 -7.53 -5.21 10.09
C ASP A 41 -6.56 -5.88 9.12
N PHE A 42 -6.31 -5.25 7.97
CA PHE A 42 -5.34 -5.74 6.99
C PHE A 42 -3.92 -5.68 7.56
N LEU A 43 -3.53 -4.56 8.18
CA LEU A 43 -2.19 -4.32 8.71
C LEU A 43 -1.79 -5.26 9.85
N HIS A 44 -2.76 -5.81 10.60
CA HIS A 44 -2.47 -6.87 11.57
C HIS A 44 -1.90 -8.15 10.96
N GLY A 45 -2.14 -8.41 9.67
CA GLY A 45 -1.64 -9.59 8.95
C GLY A 45 -0.58 -9.29 7.88
N PHE A 46 -0.30 -8.01 7.61
CA PHE A 46 0.61 -7.57 6.55
C PHE A 46 1.51 -6.46 7.03
N ASP A 47 2.82 -6.72 6.99
CA ASP A 47 3.83 -5.73 7.35
C ASP A 47 3.99 -4.72 6.20
N LEU A 48 3.20 -3.65 6.26
CA LEU A 48 3.40 -2.45 5.45
C LEU A 48 4.06 -1.37 6.29
N HIS A 49 5.11 -0.76 5.77
CA HIS A 49 5.82 0.31 6.45
C HIS A 49 6.22 1.43 5.49
N PRO A 50 6.41 2.67 6.00
CA PRO A 50 6.90 3.78 5.19
C PRO A 50 8.20 3.44 4.44
N GLY A 51 8.34 4.01 3.25
CA GLY A 51 9.49 3.78 2.36
C GLY A 51 9.34 2.62 1.37
N MET A 52 8.36 1.72 1.56
CA MET A 52 8.02 0.72 0.54
C MET A 52 7.36 1.36 -0.69
N VAL A 53 7.41 0.67 -1.83
CA VAL A 53 6.84 1.15 -3.11
C VAL A 53 5.83 0.13 -3.65
N LEU A 54 4.59 0.57 -3.85
CA LEU A 54 3.56 -0.22 -4.53
C LEU A 54 3.77 -0.18 -6.05
N GLY A 55 3.44 -1.28 -6.73
CA GLY A 55 3.42 -1.34 -8.19
C GLY A 55 4.78 -1.56 -8.86
N VAL A 56 5.85 -1.82 -8.10
CA VAL A 56 7.07 -2.39 -8.69
C VAL A 56 6.76 -3.82 -9.09
N PRO A 57 6.84 -4.19 -10.38
CA PRO A 57 6.71 -5.60 -10.74
C PRO A 57 7.83 -6.36 -10.03
N ALA A 58 7.48 -7.46 -9.35
CA ALA A 58 8.49 -8.42 -8.93
C ALA A 58 9.30 -8.77 -10.18
N ALA A 59 10.63 -8.58 -10.12
CA ALA A 59 11.51 -8.85 -11.26
C ALA A 59 11.22 -10.28 -11.79
N GLY A 60 10.46 -10.39 -12.89
CA GLY A 60 10.01 -11.66 -13.45
C GLY A 60 8.55 -11.77 -13.90
N ALA A 61 7.64 -10.86 -13.55
CA ALA A 61 6.26 -10.91 -14.05
C ALA A 61 6.08 -10.09 -15.35
N GLY A 62 6.86 -10.42 -16.37
CA GLY A 62 6.66 -9.98 -17.75
C GLY A 62 6.55 -11.22 -18.64
N GLY A 63 5.33 -11.57 -19.00
CA GLY A 63 4.98 -12.50 -20.06
C GLY A 63 4.15 -11.78 -21.10
#